data_AF-A0A428UGN4-F1
#
_entry.id   AF-A0A428UGN4-F1
#
_cell.length_a   1.000
_cell.length_b   1.000
_cell.length_c   1.000
_cell.angle_alpha   90.00
_cell.angle_beta   90.00
_cell.angle_gamma   90.00
#
_symmetry.space_group_name_H-M   'P 1'
#
loop_
_entity.id
_entity.type
_entity.pdbx_description
1 polymer ?
#
loop_
_entity_poly.entity_id
_entity_poly.type
_entity_poly.pdbx_seq_one_letter_code
_entity_poly.pdbx_strand_id
1 'polypeptide(L)'
;MPGPISKLVKPSNEFIVKAEALASMNFELGLRHAHAHALRLEAQVHRVVAKTADDQDYRRKHEDRLTMVIREVEAVKLHMARFDGEPVVTRAEIDKVKQEILQEMQDWRRELNDLRAKLDAMKAEWRIGTPKIEKEPEVNSPTQGAFIPSLMCPPSIPSIPSAPSPTRTLPTGQSTLRRETRAMRRERLVNRQQQFVLSSDYEHRITETINSTKRWNREHKVTKCSDPEFIGNYLMKQGRRDPGIAKVLQQAIQKRAFRAIKTATGEPWRPHNLTELCHSVSWRDVIDAATEVLVTKRHRTVQVLNQM
;
A
#
# COMPACT_ATOMS: atom_id res chain seq x y z
N MET A 1 26.60 -58.91 72.93
CA MET A 1 25.17 -58.78 72.62
C MET A 1 25.03 -58.42 71.13
N PRO A 2 24.61 -59.34 70.25
CA PRO A 2 24.42 -59.06 68.84
C PRO A 2 23.04 -58.41 68.60
N GLY A 3 22.99 -57.37 67.76
CA GLY A 3 21.78 -56.63 67.42
C GLY A 3 20.81 -57.39 66.50
N PRO A 4 19.54 -56.99 66.43
CA PRO A 4 18.51 -57.73 65.69
C PRO A 4 18.67 -57.52 64.18
N ILE A 5 18.71 -58.64 63.47
CA ILE A 5 18.72 -58.72 62.01
C ILE A 5 17.32 -58.34 61.49
N SER A 6 17.23 -57.24 60.74
CA SER A 6 16.02 -56.83 60.03
C SER A 6 15.62 -57.90 59.01
N LYS A 7 14.48 -58.55 59.24
CA LYS A 7 13.90 -59.53 58.31
C LYS A 7 13.47 -58.79 57.04
N LEU A 8 14.11 -59.12 55.91
CA LEU A 8 13.72 -58.70 54.57
C LEU A 8 12.36 -59.33 54.23
N VAL A 9 11.29 -58.55 54.33
CA VAL A 9 9.95 -58.94 53.91
C VAL A 9 9.96 -59.12 52.39
N LYS A 10 9.78 -60.36 51.92
CA LYS A 10 9.58 -60.65 50.50
C LYS A 10 8.25 -60.01 50.06
N PRO A 11 8.22 -59.14 49.04
CA PRO A 11 6.97 -58.58 48.54
C PRO A 11 6.08 -59.71 48.01
N SER A 12 4.81 -59.72 48.39
CA SER A 12 3.84 -60.71 47.91
C SER A 12 3.60 -60.53 46.41
N ASN A 13 3.37 -61.65 45.72
CA ASN A 13 3.20 -61.74 44.26
C ASN A 13 2.15 -60.75 43.72
N GLU A 14 1.11 -60.45 44.49
CA GLU A 14 0.06 -59.50 44.14
C GLU A 14 0.56 -58.05 43.97
N PHE A 15 1.51 -57.59 44.78
CA PHE A 15 2.07 -56.24 44.64
C PHE A 15 2.96 -56.13 43.40
N ILE A 16 3.64 -57.21 43.01
CA ILE A 16 4.47 -57.26 41.80
C ILE A 16 3.57 -57.14 40.56
N VAL A 17 2.48 -57.92 40.51
CA VAL A 17 1.51 -57.86 39.39
C VAL A 17 0.87 -56.47 39.27
N LYS A 18 0.52 -55.83 40.40
CA LYS A 18 -0.01 -54.45 40.40
C LYS A 18 1.03 -53.44 39.92
N ALA A 19 2.28 -53.57 40.35
CA ALA A 19 3.37 -52.71 39.89
C ALA A 19 3.64 -52.86 38.39
N GLU A 20 3.57 -54.09 37.87
CA GLU A 20 3.75 -54.38 36.43
C GLU A 20 2.59 -53.85 35.58
N ALA A 21 1.35 -53.96 36.06
CA ALA A 21 0.18 -53.36 35.42
C ALA A 21 0.27 -51.82 35.37
N LEU A 22 0.69 -51.19 36.48
CA LEU A 22 0.91 -49.74 36.53
C LEU A 22 2.07 -49.30 35.62
N ALA A 23 3.16 -50.06 35.56
CA ALA A 23 4.28 -49.79 34.67
C ALA A 23 3.84 -49.87 33.19
N SER A 24 3.06 -50.90 32.83
CA SER A 24 2.52 -51.09 31.48
C SER A 24 1.57 -49.95 31.08
N MET A 25 0.65 -49.57 31.97
CA MET A 25 -0.26 -48.45 31.74
C MET A 25 0.51 -47.12 31.58
N ASN A 26 1.53 -46.87 32.42
CA ASN A 26 2.35 -45.66 32.30
C ASN A 26 3.15 -45.64 31.00
N PHE A 27 3.65 -46.79 30.54
CA PHE A 27 4.34 -46.91 29.27
C PHE A 27 3.39 -46.61 28.10
N GLU A 28 2.18 -47.17 28.10
CA GLU A 28 1.17 -46.88 27.08
C GLU A 28 0.75 -45.41 27.06
N LEU A 29 0.54 -44.80 28.22
CA LEU A 29 0.27 -43.36 28.34
C LEU A 29 1.43 -42.53 27.80
N GLY A 30 2.67 -42.93 28.11
CA GLY A 30 3.88 -42.33 27.58
C GLY A 30 3.96 -42.42 26.05
N LEU A 31 3.65 -43.58 25.47
CA LEU A 31 3.59 -43.78 24.02
C LEU A 31 2.53 -42.91 23.37
N ARG A 32 1.32 -42.84 23.94
CA ARG A 32 0.24 -41.96 23.43
C ARG A 32 0.64 -40.49 23.49
N HIS A 33 1.31 -40.09 24.57
CA HIS A 33 1.80 -38.71 24.72
C HIS A 33 2.90 -38.39 23.70
N ALA A 34 3.87 -39.30 23.53
CA ALA A 34 4.95 -39.17 22.54
C ALA A 34 4.38 -39.10 21.11
N HIS A 35 3.40 -39.95 20.79
CA HIS A 35 2.72 -39.94 19.50
C HIS A 35 1.96 -38.62 19.25
N ALA A 36 1.21 -38.13 20.25
CA ALA A 36 0.54 -36.83 20.17
C ALA A 36 1.54 -35.66 20.04
N HIS A 37 2.72 -35.77 20.63
CA HIS A 37 3.80 -34.81 20.43
C HIS A 37 4.39 -34.87 19.02
N ALA A 38 4.61 -36.08 18.48
CA ALA A 38 5.11 -36.27 17.13
C ALA A 38 4.17 -35.67 16.07
N LEU A 39 2.85 -35.94 16.16
CA LEU A 39 1.85 -35.37 15.25
C LEU A 39 1.79 -33.83 15.32
N ARG A 40 1.95 -33.26 16.53
CA ARG A 40 2.01 -31.80 16.69
C ARG A 40 3.26 -31.20 16.06
N LEU A 41 4.41 -31.84 16.22
CA LEU A 41 5.67 -31.42 15.60
C LEU A 41 5.58 -31.50 14.08
N GLU A 42 5.03 -32.58 13.54
CA GLU A 42 4.80 -32.74 12.10
C GLU A 42 3.95 -31.58 11.55
N ALA A 43 2.82 -31.27 12.20
CA ALA A 43 1.97 -30.15 11.81
C ALA A 43 2.69 -28.78 11.92
N GLN A 44 3.60 -28.61 12.87
CA GLN A 44 4.43 -27.41 12.98
C GLN A 44 5.47 -27.33 11.86
N VAL A 45 6.14 -28.43 11.53
CA VAL A 45 7.10 -28.51 10.42
C VAL A 45 6.41 -28.20 9.10
N HIS A 46 5.26 -28.82 8.81
CA HIS A 46 4.49 -28.52 7.60
C HIS A 46 4.11 -27.04 7.50
N ARG A 47 3.70 -26.40 8.61
CA ARG A 47 3.42 -24.96 8.61
C ARG A 47 4.66 -24.10 8.33
N VAL A 48 5.82 -24.47 8.87
CA VAL A 48 7.07 -23.75 8.60
C VAL A 48 7.48 -23.94 7.15
N VAL A 49 7.43 -25.17 6.64
CA VAL A 49 7.76 -25.50 5.24
C VAL A 49 6.87 -24.72 4.28
N ALA A 50 5.56 -24.66 4.52
CA ALA A 50 4.63 -23.86 3.70
C ALA A 50 5.00 -22.37 3.70
N LYS A 51 5.32 -21.79 4.87
CA LYS A 51 5.77 -20.40 4.97
C LYS A 51 7.12 -20.16 4.28
N THR A 52 8.04 -21.12 4.33
CA THR A 52 9.34 -21.02 3.65
C THR A 52 9.25 -21.27 2.15
N ALA A 53 8.25 -22.04 1.68
CA ALA A 53 7.99 -22.23 0.25
C ALA A 53 7.57 -20.90 -0.40
N ASP A 54 6.69 -20.14 0.25
CA ASP A 54 6.34 -18.77 -0.17
C ASP A 54 7.58 -17.85 -0.20
N ASP A 55 8.49 -17.97 0.79
CA ASP A 55 9.75 -17.24 0.82
C ASP A 55 10.71 -17.67 -0.30
N GLN A 56 10.76 -18.96 -0.63
CA GLN A 56 11.57 -19.48 -1.74
C GLN A 56 11.08 -18.96 -3.09
N ASP A 57 9.77 -18.90 -3.30
CA ASP A 57 9.19 -18.33 -4.52
C ASP A 57 9.36 -16.82 -4.60
N TYR A 58 9.31 -16.11 -3.46
CA TYR A 58 9.67 -14.70 -3.40
C TYR A 58 11.14 -14.48 -3.81
N ARG A 59 12.06 -15.30 -3.29
CA ARG A 59 13.49 -15.23 -3.64
C ARG A 59 13.70 -15.47 -5.12
N ARG A 60 13.08 -16.49 -5.71
CA ARG A 60 13.15 -16.75 -7.16
C ARG A 60 12.69 -15.56 -7.99
N LYS A 61 11.50 -15.02 -7.68
CA LYS A 61 10.96 -13.82 -8.37
C LYS A 61 11.90 -12.61 -8.22
N HIS A 62 12.53 -12.47 -7.06
CA HIS A 62 13.49 -11.39 -6.81
C HIS A 62 14.78 -11.56 -7.61
N GLU A 63 15.33 -12.77 -7.65
CA GLU A 63 16.51 -13.13 -8.45
C GLU A 63 16.27 -12.96 -9.95
N ASP A 64 15.10 -13.36 -10.45
CA ASP A 64 14.70 -13.16 -11.85
C ASP A 64 14.64 -11.67 -12.19
N ARG A 65 14.06 -10.85 -11.31
CA ARG A 65 14.00 -9.41 -11.49
C ARG A 65 15.39 -8.77 -11.46
N LEU A 66 16.27 -9.18 -10.56
CA LEU A 66 17.66 -8.70 -10.53
C LEU A 66 18.38 -9.06 -11.82
N THR A 67 18.19 -10.27 -12.32
CA THR A 67 18.78 -10.74 -13.58
C THR A 67 18.31 -9.88 -14.77
N MET A 68 17.02 -9.55 -14.81
CA MET A 68 16.46 -8.66 -15.84
C MET A 68 17.09 -7.26 -15.78
N VAL A 69 17.15 -6.66 -14.58
CA VAL A 69 17.75 -5.33 -14.39
C VAL A 69 19.23 -5.32 -14.78
N ILE A 70 19.98 -6.36 -14.43
CA ILE A 70 21.40 -6.47 -14.82
C ILE A 70 21.54 -6.49 -16.35
N ARG A 71 20.71 -7.28 -17.05
CA ARG A 71 20.71 -7.30 -18.52
C ARG A 71 20.34 -5.96 -19.13
N GLU A 72 19.37 -5.24 -18.56
CA GLU A 72 19.01 -3.89 -18.99
C GLU A 72 20.16 -2.90 -18.79
N VAL A 73 20.82 -2.95 -17.63
CA VAL A 73 21.99 -2.11 -17.34
C VAL A 73 23.13 -2.40 -18.31
N GLU A 74 23.38 -3.67 -18.62
CA GLU A 74 24.36 -4.08 -19.64
C GLU A 74 23.98 -3.57 -21.03
N ALA A 75 22.71 -3.67 -21.41
CA ALA A 75 22.22 -3.14 -22.69
C ALA A 75 22.35 -1.61 -22.79
N VAL A 76 22.03 -0.89 -21.70
CA VAL A 76 22.22 0.57 -21.62
C VAL A 76 23.69 0.92 -21.68
N LYS A 77 24.56 0.20 -20.97
CA LYS A 77 26.01 0.41 -21.04
C LYS A 77 26.53 0.20 -22.47
N LEU A 78 26.08 -0.83 -23.17
CA LEU A 78 26.46 -1.09 -24.56
C LEU A 78 25.94 0.02 -25.49
N HIS A 79 24.72 0.53 -25.24
CA HIS A 79 24.18 1.66 -25.97
C HIS A 79 24.99 2.94 -25.70
N MET A 80 25.32 3.22 -24.44
CA MET A 80 26.12 4.39 -24.06
C MET A 80 27.56 4.30 -24.57
N ALA A 81 28.13 3.10 -24.68
CA ALA A 81 29.45 2.88 -25.29
C ALA A 81 29.50 3.31 -26.76
N ARG A 82 28.36 3.41 -27.46
CA ARG A 82 28.29 4.00 -28.81
C ARG A 82 28.52 5.52 -28.80
N PHE A 83 28.36 6.15 -27.65
CA PHE A 83 28.52 7.58 -27.40
C PHE A 83 29.69 7.88 -26.46
N ASP A 84 30.59 6.91 -26.19
CA ASP A 84 31.74 7.02 -25.25
C ASP A 84 32.81 8.06 -25.66
N GLY A 85 32.51 8.95 -26.62
CA GLY A 85 33.35 10.09 -27.03
C GLY A 85 32.57 11.39 -27.25
N GLU A 86 31.23 11.40 -27.10
CA GLU A 86 30.47 12.66 -27.15
C GLU A 86 30.48 13.34 -25.77
N PRO A 87 30.65 14.67 -25.72
CA PRO A 87 30.56 15.39 -24.46
C PRO A 87 29.17 15.19 -23.87
N VAL A 88 29.12 14.84 -22.58
CA VAL A 88 27.87 14.76 -21.82
C VAL A 88 27.18 16.10 -21.93
N VAL A 89 26.06 16.15 -22.68
CA VAL A 89 25.30 17.38 -22.91
C VAL A 89 25.03 18.03 -21.56
N THR A 90 25.62 19.20 -21.36
CA THR A 90 25.52 19.89 -20.08
C THR A 90 24.12 20.43 -19.92
N ARG A 91 23.67 20.55 -18.67
CA ARG A 91 22.33 21.10 -18.39
C ARG A 91 22.15 22.51 -18.95
N ALA A 92 23.24 23.28 -19.04
CA ALA A 92 23.27 24.61 -19.64
C ALA A 92 23.00 24.59 -21.15
N GLU A 93 23.53 23.62 -21.89
CA GLU A 93 23.27 23.48 -23.34
C GLU A 93 21.83 23.07 -23.61
N ILE A 94 21.27 22.17 -22.80
CA ILE A 94 19.84 21.80 -22.88
C ILE A 94 18.96 23.02 -22.63
N ASP A 95 19.28 23.81 -21.60
CA ASP A 95 18.48 24.97 -21.24
C ASP A 95 18.63 26.11 -22.27
N LYS A 96 19.81 26.24 -22.92
CA LYS A 96 20.03 27.14 -24.05
C LYS A 96 19.18 26.76 -25.26
N VAL A 97 19.18 25.48 -25.66
CA VAL A 97 18.35 24.99 -26.78
C VAL A 97 16.86 25.20 -26.50
N LYS A 98 16.40 24.99 -25.27
CA LYS A 98 15.01 25.29 -24.89
C LYS A 98 14.68 26.77 -25.03
N GLN A 99 15.59 27.65 -24.64
CA GLN A 99 15.40 29.09 -24.77
C GLN A 99 15.34 29.53 -26.23
N GLU A 100 16.22 28.98 -27.08
CA GLU A 100 16.23 29.22 -28.53
C GLU A 100 14.90 28.80 -29.17
N ILE A 101 14.40 27.59 -28.85
CA ILE A 101 13.10 27.11 -29.35
C ILE A 101 11.94 28.01 -28.89
N LEU A 102 11.94 28.44 -27.64
CA LEU A 102 10.90 29.33 -27.10
C LEU A 102 10.93 30.70 -27.80
N GLN A 103 12.12 31.19 -28.13
CA GLN A 103 12.33 32.47 -28.77
C GLN A 103 11.87 32.42 -30.23
N GLU A 104 12.25 31.40 -30.98
CA GLU A 104 11.76 31.18 -32.35
C GLU A 104 10.24 31.08 -32.39
N MET A 105 9.62 30.35 -31.46
CA MET A 105 8.16 30.24 -31.39
C MET A 105 7.48 31.59 -31.13
N GLN A 106 8.11 32.48 -30.34
CA GLN A 106 7.61 33.83 -30.13
C GLN A 106 7.77 34.71 -31.37
N ASP A 107 8.85 34.54 -32.12
CA ASP A 107 9.11 35.25 -33.37
C ASP A 107 8.09 34.87 -34.44
N TRP A 108 7.87 33.57 -34.63
CA TRP A 108 6.82 33.03 -35.51
C TRP A 108 5.42 33.55 -35.14
N ARG A 109 5.12 33.65 -33.85
CA ARG A 109 3.83 34.19 -33.39
C ARG A 109 3.69 35.68 -33.74
N ARG A 110 4.77 36.45 -33.64
CA ARG A 110 4.78 37.87 -34.01
C ARG A 110 4.61 38.06 -35.51
N GLU A 111 5.32 37.27 -36.31
CA GLU A 111 5.21 37.30 -37.77
C GLU A 111 3.80 36.90 -38.24
N LEU A 112 3.21 35.84 -37.67
CA LEU A 112 1.82 35.45 -37.99
C LEU A 112 0.80 36.53 -37.61
N ASN A 113 1.00 37.22 -36.48
CA ASN A 113 0.13 38.31 -36.07
C ASN A 113 0.29 39.54 -36.98
N ASP A 114 1.50 39.85 -37.43
CA ASP A 114 1.77 40.94 -38.37
C ASP A 114 1.17 40.65 -39.76
N LEU A 115 1.32 39.42 -40.26
CA LEU A 115 0.66 38.97 -41.49
C LEU A 115 -0.86 39.03 -41.36
N ARG A 116 -1.42 38.65 -40.20
CA ARG A 116 -2.84 38.77 -39.93
C ARG A 116 -3.31 40.23 -39.92
N ALA A 117 -2.56 41.13 -39.29
CA ALA A 117 -2.88 42.55 -39.27
C ALA A 117 -2.83 43.17 -40.67
N LYS A 118 -1.85 42.79 -41.50
CA LYS A 118 -1.77 43.18 -42.91
C LYS A 118 -2.96 42.64 -43.72
N LEU A 119 -3.38 41.41 -43.47
CA LEU A 119 -4.56 40.82 -44.10
C LEU A 119 -5.85 41.55 -43.70
N ASP A 120 -6.00 41.88 -42.42
CA ASP A 120 -7.16 42.62 -41.90
C ASP A 120 -7.18 44.07 -42.44
N ALA A 121 -6.03 44.73 -42.56
CA ALA A 121 -5.89 46.05 -43.17
C ALA A 121 -6.24 46.03 -44.67
N MET A 122 -5.72 45.06 -45.41
CA MET A 122 -6.03 44.87 -46.84
C MET A 122 -7.51 44.56 -47.05
N LYS A 123 -8.11 43.76 -46.15
CA LYS A 123 -9.55 43.47 -46.15
C LYS A 123 -10.40 44.72 -45.88
N ALA A 124 -9.93 45.62 -45.01
CA ALA A 124 -10.57 46.90 -44.74
C ALA A 124 -10.47 47.86 -45.94
N GLU A 125 -9.31 47.92 -46.62
CA GLU A 125 -9.10 48.72 -47.83
C GLU A 125 -9.96 48.24 -49.00
N TRP A 126 -10.15 46.92 -49.15
CA TRP A 126 -10.87 46.36 -50.29
C TRP A 126 -12.39 46.35 -50.09
N ARG A 127 -12.91 46.85 -48.95
CA ARG A 127 -14.34 46.77 -48.56
C ARG A 127 -14.99 45.43 -48.93
N ILE A 128 -14.25 44.32 -48.81
CA ILE A 128 -14.81 43.00 -49.07
C ILE A 128 -15.74 42.67 -47.91
N GLY A 129 -17.03 42.94 -48.12
CA GLY A 129 -18.10 42.42 -47.29
C GLY A 129 -18.03 40.90 -47.36
N THR A 130 -17.56 40.26 -46.29
CA THR A 130 -17.76 38.82 -46.14
C THR A 130 -19.27 38.57 -46.12
N PRO A 131 -19.80 37.66 -46.96
CA PRO A 131 -21.22 37.33 -46.91
C PRO A 131 -21.54 36.82 -45.49
N LYS A 132 -22.61 37.37 -44.91
CA LYS A 132 -23.24 36.87 -43.69
C LYS A 132 -23.66 35.43 -43.96
N ILE A 133 -22.95 34.48 -43.37
CA ILE A 133 -23.48 33.15 -43.13
C ILE A 133 -24.26 33.27 -41.81
N GLU A 134 -25.57 33.15 -41.92
CA GLU A 134 -26.51 33.09 -40.80
C GLU A 134 -26.29 31.81 -39.95
N LYS A 135 -26.66 31.93 -38.68
CA LYS A 135 -26.58 30.95 -37.57
C LYS A 135 -27.24 29.61 -37.96
N GLU A 136 -26.77 28.44 -37.55
CA GLU A 136 -26.81 27.76 -36.22
C GLU A 136 -26.17 26.35 -36.35
N PRO A 137 -26.02 25.49 -35.30
CA PRO A 137 -26.09 25.67 -33.84
C PRO A 137 -24.79 25.25 -33.11
N GLU A 138 -24.78 25.45 -31.79
CA GLU A 138 -23.71 25.10 -30.85
C GLU A 138 -23.25 23.62 -30.92
N VAL A 139 -21.96 23.43 -31.16
CA VAL A 139 -21.21 22.23 -30.74
C VAL A 139 -20.05 22.71 -29.88
N ASN A 140 -20.31 22.92 -28.59
CA ASN A 140 -19.26 23.17 -27.61
C ASN A 140 -18.59 21.84 -27.23
N SER A 141 -17.56 21.50 -27.97
CA SER A 141 -16.46 20.65 -27.50
C SER A 141 -15.44 21.52 -26.72
N PRO A 142 -14.49 20.91 -26.01
CA PRO A 142 -14.33 21.01 -24.57
C PRO A 142 -13.65 22.30 -24.11
N THR A 143 -14.08 22.76 -22.94
CA THR A 143 -13.37 23.68 -22.05
C THR A 143 -11.87 23.42 -22.08
N GLN A 144 -11.14 24.46 -22.44
CA GLN A 144 -9.71 24.63 -22.32
C GLN A 144 -9.19 23.87 -21.10
N GLY A 145 -8.50 22.75 -21.37
CA GLY A 145 -7.64 22.13 -20.40
C GLY A 145 -6.60 23.15 -19.99
N ALA A 146 -6.69 23.59 -18.74
CA ALA A 146 -5.56 24.16 -18.02
C ALA A 146 -4.42 23.13 -18.08
N PHE A 147 -3.55 23.27 -19.08
CA PHE A 147 -2.25 22.64 -19.07
C PHE A 147 -1.47 23.29 -17.94
N ILE A 148 -1.42 22.58 -16.83
CA ILE A 148 -0.54 22.85 -15.70
C ILE A 148 0.90 22.62 -16.18
N PRO A 149 1.80 23.61 -16.21
CA PRO A 149 3.24 23.32 -16.21
C PRO A 149 3.65 23.21 -14.74
N SER A 150 3.45 22.04 -14.14
CA SER A 150 3.97 21.73 -12.82
C SER A 150 4.63 20.36 -12.87
N LEU A 151 5.82 20.34 -13.46
CA LEU A 151 6.78 19.27 -13.34
C LEU A 151 8.17 19.91 -13.37
N MET A 152 8.64 20.40 -12.22
CA MET A 152 10.06 20.53 -11.90
C MET A 152 10.18 20.76 -10.38
N CYS A 153 10.16 19.69 -9.60
CA CYS A 153 10.86 19.65 -8.31
C CYS A 153 11.70 18.37 -8.30
N PRO A 154 13.04 18.45 -8.25
CA PRO A 154 13.87 17.27 -8.05
C PRO A 154 13.70 16.76 -6.60
N PRO A 155 13.73 15.44 -6.36
CA PRO A 155 13.81 14.95 -4.99
C PRO A 155 15.18 15.30 -4.41
N SER A 156 15.19 16.13 -3.37
CA SER A 156 16.36 16.35 -2.53
C SER A 156 16.76 15.02 -1.87
N ILE A 157 17.96 14.54 -2.18
CA ILE A 157 18.61 13.43 -1.50
C ILE A 157 18.91 13.89 -0.06
N PRO A 158 18.45 13.20 0.99
CA PRO A 158 18.87 13.52 2.35
C PRO A 158 20.35 13.16 2.53
N SER A 159 21.16 14.17 2.83
CA SER A 159 22.54 14.01 3.27
C SER A 159 22.65 13.05 4.45
N ILE A 160 23.53 12.06 4.32
CA ILE A 160 23.93 11.15 5.40
C ILE A 160 24.79 11.95 6.40
N PRO A 161 24.43 12.04 7.68
CA PRO A 161 25.36 12.54 8.70
C PRO A 161 26.34 11.42 9.08
N SER A 162 27.64 11.71 8.92
CA SER A 162 28.75 10.92 9.42
C SER A 162 28.58 10.54 10.89
N ALA A 163 28.92 9.29 11.21
CA ALA A 163 28.99 8.78 12.58
C ALA A 163 30.11 9.48 13.38
N PRO A 164 29.85 9.98 14.59
CA PRO A 164 30.91 10.22 15.56
C PRO A 164 31.17 8.97 16.40
N SER A 165 32.46 8.64 16.54
CA SER A 165 33.00 7.62 17.44
C SER A 165 32.64 7.90 18.92
N PRO A 166 32.64 6.87 19.79
CA PRO A 166 32.06 6.99 21.13
C PRO A 166 33.08 7.58 22.12
N THR A 167 32.85 8.82 22.57
CA THR A 167 33.54 9.35 23.76
C THR A 167 32.72 9.04 25.00
N ARG A 168 33.35 8.25 25.87
CA ARG A 168 32.91 7.79 27.18
C ARG A 168 32.74 8.95 28.16
N THR A 169 31.52 9.16 28.67
CA THR A 169 31.29 9.79 29.98
C THR A 169 29.97 9.30 30.55
N LEU A 170 30.04 8.58 31.68
CA LEU A 170 28.89 8.29 32.55
C LEU A 170 28.41 9.60 33.20
N PRO A 171 27.11 9.65 33.55
CA PRO A 171 26.81 9.89 34.95
C PRO A 171 25.82 8.88 35.52
N THR A 172 26.17 8.45 36.72
CA THR A 172 25.38 7.68 37.67
C THR A 172 24.06 8.38 37.96
N GLY A 173 22.95 7.73 37.60
CA GLY A 173 21.60 8.15 37.96
C GLY A 173 20.70 6.92 37.96
N GLN A 174 20.15 6.61 39.12
CA GLN A 174 19.36 5.42 39.43
C GLN A 174 18.25 5.18 38.40
N SER A 175 18.27 4.01 37.78
CA SER A 175 17.11 3.47 37.06
C SER A 175 17.03 1.98 37.37
N THR A 176 15.87 1.55 37.84
CA THR A 176 15.46 0.15 38.00
C THR A 176 15.45 -0.53 36.63
N LEU A 177 16.65 -0.83 36.11
CA LEU A 177 16.83 -1.45 34.81
C LEU A 177 16.48 -2.93 34.94
N ARG A 178 15.24 -3.28 34.61
CA ARG A 178 14.86 -4.65 34.24
C ARG A 178 15.84 -5.08 33.16
N ARG A 179 16.78 -5.97 33.52
CA ARG A 179 17.90 -6.39 32.69
C ARG A 179 17.37 -7.07 31.43
N GLU A 180 17.21 -6.29 30.37
CA GLU A 180 16.74 -6.80 29.08
C GLU A 180 17.74 -7.83 28.56
N THR A 181 17.29 -9.08 28.48
CA THR A 181 18.13 -10.17 27.99
C THR A 181 18.36 -10.01 26.49
N ARG A 182 19.46 -10.59 25.99
CA ARG A 182 19.79 -10.62 24.55
C ARG A 182 18.65 -11.22 23.72
N ALA A 183 17.83 -12.10 24.31
CA ALA A 183 16.61 -12.65 23.72
C ALA A 183 15.51 -11.57 23.53
N MET A 184 15.23 -10.75 24.55
CA MET A 184 14.24 -9.66 24.45
C MET A 184 14.64 -8.59 23.41
N ARG A 185 15.94 -8.29 23.26
CA ARG A 185 16.41 -7.37 22.21
C ARG A 185 16.22 -7.96 20.81
N ARG A 186 16.45 -9.26 20.62
CA ARG A 186 16.21 -9.94 19.33
C ARG A 186 14.72 -9.98 19.01
N GLU A 187 13.88 -10.30 19.99
CA GLU A 187 12.42 -10.33 19.82
C GLU A 187 11.85 -8.96 19.42
N ARG A 188 12.34 -7.87 20.02
CA ARG A 188 11.94 -6.50 19.61
C ARG A 188 12.34 -6.14 18.18
N LEU A 189 13.53 -6.56 17.75
CA LEU A 189 13.98 -6.32 16.37
C LEU A 189 13.16 -7.12 15.35
N VAL A 190 12.83 -8.38 15.68
CA VAL A 190 11.96 -9.23 14.86
C VAL A 190 10.54 -8.65 14.79
N ASN A 191 9.97 -8.22 15.92
CA ASN A 191 8.65 -7.56 15.95
C ASN A 191 8.64 -6.25 15.13
N ARG A 192 9.72 -5.47 15.20
CA ARG A 192 9.82 -4.21 14.44
C ARG A 192 9.95 -4.45 12.95
N GLN A 193 10.70 -5.46 12.53
CA GLN A 193 10.76 -5.89 11.12
C GLN A 193 9.41 -6.42 10.65
N GLN A 194 8.72 -7.23 11.46
CA GLN A 194 7.41 -7.78 11.13
C GLN A 194 6.35 -6.67 10.99
N GLN A 195 6.36 -5.66 11.87
CA GLN A 195 5.51 -4.46 11.72
C GLN A 195 5.84 -3.66 10.46
N PHE A 196 7.11 -3.55 10.08
CA PHE A 196 7.50 -2.87 8.84
C PHE A 196 7.00 -3.61 7.59
N VAL A 197 7.13 -4.94 7.56
CA VAL A 197 6.64 -5.77 6.46
C VAL A 197 5.12 -5.70 6.35
N LEU A 198 4.40 -5.81 7.48
CA LEU A 198 2.94 -5.67 7.49
C LEU A 198 2.50 -4.26 7.07
N SER A 199 3.17 -3.21 7.55
CA SER A 199 2.91 -1.84 7.11
C SER A 199 3.12 -1.70 5.60
N SER A 200 4.18 -2.27 5.05
CA SER A 200 4.45 -2.26 3.61
C SER A 200 3.36 -3.01 2.81
N ASP A 201 2.81 -4.09 3.35
CA ASP A 201 1.70 -4.82 2.73
C ASP A 201 0.40 -3.98 2.72
N TYR A 202 0.04 -3.35 3.84
CA TYR A 202 -1.13 -2.47 3.88
C TYR A 202 -1.00 -1.27 2.96
N GLU A 203 0.20 -0.69 2.85
CA GLU A 203 0.49 0.39 1.91
C GLU A 203 0.25 -0.05 0.46
N HIS A 204 0.66 -1.27 0.11
CA HIS A 204 0.37 -1.84 -1.21
C HIS A 204 -1.13 -2.05 -1.43
N ARG A 205 -1.84 -2.65 -0.45
CA ARG A 205 -3.29 -2.90 -0.51
C ARG A 205 -4.12 -1.62 -0.62
N ILE A 206 -3.70 -0.54 0.06
CA ILE A 206 -4.33 0.78 -0.06
C ILE A 206 -4.15 1.31 -1.48
N THR A 207 -2.94 1.24 -2.05
CA THR A 207 -2.69 1.68 -3.43
C THR A 207 -3.52 0.89 -4.44
N GLU A 208 -3.61 -0.42 -4.26
CA GLU A 208 -4.45 -1.30 -5.08
C GLU A 208 -5.94 -0.99 -4.96
N THR A 209 -6.40 -0.62 -3.76
CA THR A 209 -7.77 -0.16 -3.56
C THR A 209 -8.01 1.17 -4.25
N ILE A 210 -7.09 2.14 -4.16
CA ILE A 210 -7.20 3.43 -4.86
C ILE A 210 -7.30 3.20 -6.38
N ASN A 211 -6.48 2.32 -6.94
CA ASN A 211 -6.53 1.98 -8.36
C ASN A 211 -7.86 1.33 -8.75
N SER A 212 -8.39 0.44 -7.91
CA SER A 212 -9.73 -0.14 -8.06
C SER A 212 -10.80 0.95 -8.03
N THR A 213 -10.82 1.83 -7.02
CA THR A 213 -11.80 2.91 -6.90
C THR A 213 -11.74 3.86 -8.10
N LYS A 214 -10.55 4.15 -8.63
CA LYS A 214 -10.39 4.93 -9.87
C LYS A 214 -11.02 4.23 -11.07
N ARG A 215 -10.84 2.91 -11.20
CA ARG A 215 -11.47 2.11 -12.26
C ARG A 215 -13.00 2.14 -12.14
N TRP A 216 -13.52 1.87 -10.95
CA TRP A 216 -14.95 1.99 -10.65
C TRP A 216 -15.50 3.39 -10.94
N ASN A 217 -14.75 4.45 -10.65
CA ASN A 217 -15.17 5.80 -10.98
C ASN A 217 -15.26 6.06 -12.49
N ARG A 218 -14.40 5.42 -13.30
CA ARG A 218 -14.53 5.48 -14.77
C ARG A 218 -15.75 4.70 -15.23
N GLU A 219 -16.00 3.53 -14.64
CA GLU A 219 -17.19 2.71 -14.93
C GLU A 219 -18.49 3.44 -14.55
N HIS A 220 -18.54 4.10 -13.40
CA HIS A 220 -19.70 4.86 -12.94
C HIS A 220 -20.13 5.92 -13.95
N LYS A 221 -19.16 6.67 -14.51
CA LYS A 221 -19.41 7.74 -15.49
C LYS A 221 -20.07 7.27 -16.78
N VAL A 222 -19.88 6.01 -17.15
CA VAL A 222 -20.42 5.43 -18.39
C VAL A 222 -21.61 4.50 -18.14
N THR A 223 -21.87 4.15 -16.89
CA THR A 223 -22.89 3.19 -16.51
C THR A 223 -24.25 3.89 -16.36
N LYS A 224 -25.33 3.19 -16.73
CA LYS A 224 -26.72 3.68 -16.62
C LYS A 224 -27.43 3.29 -15.33
N CYS A 225 -26.80 2.47 -14.48
CA CYS A 225 -27.39 2.02 -13.22
C CYS A 225 -27.43 3.15 -12.18
N SER A 226 -28.34 3.00 -11.23
CA SER A 226 -28.51 3.95 -10.15
C SER A 226 -27.31 3.93 -9.18
N ASP A 227 -27.05 5.06 -8.53
CA ASP A 227 -26.00 5.17 -7.50
C ASP A 227 -26.12 4.11 -6.40
N PRO A 228 -27.31 3.84 -5.82
CA PRO A 228 -27.45 2.85 -4.76
C PRO A 228 -27.03 1.44 -5.18
N GLU A 229 -27.43 1.02 -6.38
CA GLU A 229 -27.07 -0.29 -6.94
C GLU A 229 -25.56 -0.36 -7.24
N PHE A 230 -25.00 0.71 -7.80
CA PHE A 230 -23.58 0.80 -8.12
C PHE A 230 -22.71 0.75 -6.87
N ILE A 231 -23.07 1.52 -5.84
CA ILE A 231 -22.38 1.57 -4.55
C ILE A 231 -22.46 0.20 -3.86
N GLY A 232 -23.64 -0.44 -3.86
CA GLY A 232 -23.80 -1.78 -3.31
C GLY A 232 -22.87 -2.80 -3.98
N ASN A 233 -22.82 -2.79 -5.32
CA ASN A 233 -21.93 -3.67 -6.09
C ASN A 233 -20.45 -3.39 -5.82
N TYR A 234 -20.06 -2.12 -5.73
CA TYR A 234 -18.70 -1.70 -5.38
C TYR A 234 -18.28 -2.21 -4.00
N LEU A 235 -19.09 -1.95 -2.97
CA LEU A 235 -18.79 -2.34 -1.59
C LEU A 235 -18.74 -3.87 -1.43
N MET A 236 -19.64 -4.60 -2.11
CA MET A 236 -19.62 -6.06 -2.10
C MET A 236 -18.35 -6.63 -2.74
N LYS A 237 -17.96 -6.12 -3.92
CA LYS A 237 -16.72 -6.55 -4.59
C LYS A 237 -15.47 -6.15 -3.80
N GLN A 238 -15.47 -4.97 -3.20
CA GLN A 238 -14.37 -4.52 -2.34
C GLN A 238 -14.28 -5.38 -1.07
N GLY A 239 -15.40 -5.74 -0.45
CA GLY A 239 -15.45 -6.63 0.72
C GLY A 239 -14.91 -8.02 0.44
N ARG A 240 -15.15 -8.57 -0.75
CA ARG A 240 -14.56 -9.85 -1.18
C ARG A 240 -13.05 -9.76 -1.40
N ARG A 241 -12.57 -8.61 -1.90
CA ARG A 241 -11.14 -8.40 -2.19
C ARG A 241 -10.33 -8.10 -0.93
N ASP A 242 -10.85 -7.21 -0.09
CA ASP A 242 -10.19 -6.75 1.13
C ASP A 242 -11.22 -6.38 2.21
N PRO A 243 -11.54 -7.32 3.12
CA PRO A 243 -12.52 -7.09 4.18
C PRO A 243 -12.15 -5.95 5.12
N GLY A 244 -10.85 -5.77 5.41
CA GLY A 244 -10.36 -4.75 6.33
C GLY A 244 -10.55 -3.35 5.76
N ILE A 245 -10.09 -3.12 4.53
CA ILE A 245 -10.25 -1.85 3.85
C ILE A 245 -11.73 -1.57 3.55
N ALA A 246 -12.53 -2.59 3.20
CA ALA A 246 -13.97 -2.43 2.99
C ALA A 246 -14.67 -1.94 4.27
N LYS A 247 -14.32 -2.49 5.44
CA LYS A 247 -14.87 -2.03 6.72
C LYS A 247 -14.52 -0.57 7.00
N VAL A 248 -13.26 -0.18 6.79
CA VAL A 248 -12.81 1.22 6.97
C VAL A 248 -13.57 2.16 6.03
N LEU A 249 -13.73 1.78 4.76
CA LEU A 249 -14.50 2.56 3.77
C LEU A 249 -15.96 2.67 4.18
N GLN A 250 -16.61 1.56 4.55
CA GLN A 250 -18.01 1.56 4.96
C GLN A 250 -18.24 2.45 6.18
N GLN A 251 -17.36 2.40 7.19
CA GLN A 251 -17.43 3.28 8.35
C GLN A 251 -17.26 4.76 7.99
N ALA A 252 -16.36 5.07 7.06
CA ALA A 252 -16.15 6.44 6.57
C ALA A 252 -17.38 6.97 5.83
N ILE A 253 -17.98 6.14 4.97
CA ILE A 253 -19.21 6.45 4.24
C ILE A 253 -20.37 6.66 5.21
N GLN A 254 -20.58 5.74 6.16
CA GLN A 254 -21.60 5.87 7.21
C GLN A 254 -21.43 7.15 8.03
N LYS A 255 -20.20 7.49 8.41
CA LYS A 255 -19.91 8.71 9.17
C LYS A 255 -20.24 9.97 8.37
N ARG A 256 -20.02 9.97 7.06
CA ARG A 256 -20.40 11.07 6.17
C ARG A 256 -21.92 11.17 5.99
N ALA A 257 -22.58 10.06 5.70
CA ALA A 257 -24.03 10.00 5.58
C ALA A 257 -24.72 10.48 6.89
N PHE A 258 -24.25 9.99 8.04
CA PHE A 258 -24.70 10.45 9.36
C PHE A 258 -24.58 11.97 9.52
N ARG A 259 -23.44 12.55 9.13
CA ARG A 259 -23.20 13.99 9.25
C ARG A 259 -24.13 14.78 8.33
N ALA A 260 -24.26 14.36 7.08
CA ALA A 260 -25.10 15.02 6.09
C ALA A 260 -26.58 15.00 6.50
N ILE A 261 -27.08 13.86 6.98
CA ILE A 261 -28.47 13.71 7.41
C ILE A 261 -28.70 14.48 8.71
N LYS A 262 -27.80 14.37 9.70
CA LYS A 262 -27.92 15.15 10.93
C LYS A 262 -27.97 16.66 10.66
N THR A 263 -27.20 17.17 9.69
CA THR A 263 -27.27 18.59 9.31
C THR A 263 -28.56 18.97 8.60
N ALA A 264 -29.20 18.03 7.88
CA ALA A 264 -30.43 18.29 7.14
C ALA A 264 -31.70 18.12 8.00
N THR A 265 -31.78 17.07 8.82
CA THR A 265 -32.97 16.68 9.59
C THR A 265 -32.87 16.97 11.09
N GLY A 266 -31.68 17.28 11.61
CA GLY A 266 -31.45 17.49 13.06
C GLY A 266 -31.35 16.18 13.88
N GLU A 267 -31.91 15.09 13.38
CA GLU A 267 -31.95 13.79 14.05
C GLU A 267 -30.72 12.90 13.75
N PRO A 268 -30.24 12.12 14.73
CA PRO A 268 -29.17 11.15 14.51
C PRO A 268 -29.69 9.92 13.75
N TRP A 269 -29.38 9.84 12.45
CA TRP A 269 -29.77 8.71 11.61
C TRP A 269 -28.70 7.60 11.58
N ARG A 270 -29.10 6.33 11.71
CA ARG A 270 -28.23 5.18 11.44
C ARG A 270 -28.89 4.23 10.46
N PRO A 271 -28.18 3.74 9.43
CA PRO A 271 -28.71 2.74 8.52
C PRO A 271 -28.86 1.40 9.23
N HIS A 272 -30.00 0.75 9.04
CA HIS A 272 -30.28 -0.59 9.57
C HIS A 272 -29.65 -1.69 8.71
N ASN A 273 -29.48 -1.43 7.41
CA ASN A 273 -28.88 -2.36 6.47
C ASN A 273 -28.05 -1.63 5.39
N LEU A 274 -27.27 -2.40 4.62
CA LEU A 274 -26.42 -1.87 3.56
C LEU A 274 -27.24 -1.16 2.47
N THR A 275 -28.43 -1.67 2.16
CA THR A 275 -29.31 -1.09 1.14
C THR A 275 -29.76 0.31 1.53
N GLU A 276 -30.21 0.51 2.77
CA GLU A 276 -30.61 1.82 3.30
C GLU A 276 -29.43 2.80 3.26
N LEU A 277 -28.22 2.34 3.61
CA LEU A 277 -27.02 3.14 3.45
C LEU A 277 -26.81 3.55 2.00
N CYS A 278 -26.83 2.61 1.05
CA CYS A 278 -26.62 2.91 -0.37
C CYS A 278 -27.64 3.89 -0.96
N HIS A 279 -28.89 3.90 -0.46
CA HIS A 279 -29.90 4.87 -0.89
C HIS A 279 -29.68 6.29 -0.33
N SER A 280 -28.97 6.39 0.79
CA SER A 280 -28.74 7.65 1.50
C SER A 280 -27.48 8.42 1.04
N VAL A 281 -26.65 7.82 0.19
CA VAL A 281 -25.37 8.40 -0.25
C VAL A 281 -25.23 8.36 -1.76
N SER A 282 -24.58 9.39 -2.30
CA SER A 282 -24.21 9.44 -3.71
C SER A 282 -22.85 8.80 -3.95
N TRP A 283 -22.55 8.46 -5.21
CA TRP A 283 -21.21 7.96 -5.58
C TRP A 283 -20.12 8.99 -5.25
N ARG A 284 -20.44 10.29 -5.29
CA ARG A 284 -19.52 11.37 -4.90
C ARG A 284 -19.12 11.26 -3.43
N ASP A 285 -20.06 10.93 -2.54
CA ASP A 285 -19.77 10.73 -1.11
C ASP A 285 -18.82 9.55 -0.88
N VAL A 286 -18.93 8.50 -1.70
CA VAL A 286 -18.03 7.34 -1.67
C VAL A 286 -16.61 7.74 -2.11
N ILE A 287 -16.47 8.53 -3.17
CA ILE A 287 -15.17 9.05 -3.62
C ILE A 287 -14.53 9.91 -2.54
N ASP A 288 -15.31 10.81 -1.94
CA ASP A 288 -14.83 11.68 -0.88
C ASP A 288 -14.39 10.87 0.36
N ALA A 289 -15.19 9.89 0.77
CA ALA A 289 -14.85 8.99 1.86
C ALA A 289 -13.57 8.22 1.56
N ALA A 290 -13.44 7.66 0.36
CA ALA A 290 -12.25 6.95 -0.08
C ALA A 290 -11.02 7.86 -0.12
N THR A 291 -11.17 9.10 -0.57
CA THR A 291 -10.09 10.10 -0.58
C THR A 291 -9.68 10.44 0.84
N GLU A 292 -10.63 10.65 1.74
CA GLU A 292 -10.37 10.95 3.14
C GLU A 292 -9.57 9.83 3.82
N VAL A 293 -9.98 8.57 3.67
CA VAL A 293 -9.33 7.44 4.38
C VAL A 293 -8.11 6.86 3.67
N LEU A 294 -8.12 6.74 2.35
CA LEU A 294 -7.06 6.05 1.60
C LEU A 294 -5.94 7.00 1.16
N VAL A 295 -6.25 8.29 0.96
CA VAL A 295 -5.28 9.28 0.49
C VAL A 295 -4.86 10.20 1.64
N THR A 296 -5.80 10.95 2.22
CA THR A 296 -5.46 11.98 3.22
C THR A 296 -5.07 11.39 4.57
N LYS A 297 -5.81 10.39 5.06
CA LYS A 297 -5.59 9.75 6.37
C LYS A 297 -4.92 8.38 6.25
N ARG A 298 -4.13 8.19 5.19
CA ARG A 298 -3.48 6.92 4.84
C ARG A 298 -2.75 6.26 6.02
N HIS A 299 -1.91 7.01 6.73
CA HIS A 299 -1.18 6.48 7.90
C HIS A 299 -2.10 6.02 9.03
N ARG A 300 -3.22 6.73 9.28
CA ARG A 300 -4.21 6.30 10.29
C ARG A 300 -4.93 5.03 9.85
N THR A 301 -5.23 4.91 8.56
CA THR A 301 -5.83 3.69 8.01
C THR A 301 -4.90 2.50 8.16
N VAL A 302 -3.60 2.64 7.88
CA VAL A 302 -2.62 1.58 8.14
C VAL A 302 -2.56 1.21 9.62
N GLN A 303 -2.62 2.18 10.53
CA GLN A 303 -2.66 1.89 11.98
C GLN A 303 -3.92 1.10 12.39
N VAL A 304 -5.09 1.48 11.88
CA VAL A 304 -6.34 0.76 12.15
C VAL A 304 -6.28 -0.66 11.59
N LEU A 305 -5.76 -0.83 10.38
CA LEU A 305 -5.62 -2.15 9.75
C LEU A 305 -4.62 -3.06 10.47
N ASN A 306 -3.58 -2.49 11.11
CA ASN A 306 -2.66 -3.25 11.96
C ASN A 306 -3.28 -3.68 13.31
N GLN A 307 -4.40 -3.08 13.71
CA GLN A 307 -5.10 -3.39 14.97
C GLN A 307 -6.30 -4.33 14.77
N MET A 308 -6.68 -4.59 13.52
CA MET A 308 -7.76 -5.51 13.14
C MET A 308 -7.24 -6.92 12.95
#